data_AF-A0A9E2GDM9-F1
#
_entry.id   AF-A0A9E2GDM9-F1
#
_cell.length_a   1.000
_cell.length_b   1.000
_cell.length_c   1.000
_cell.angle_alpha   90.00
_cell.angle_beta   90.00
_cell.angle_gamma   90.00
#
_symmetry.space_group_name_H-M   'P 1'
#
loop_
_entity.id
_entity.type
_entity.pdbx_description
1 polymer ?
#
loop_
_entity_poly.entity_id
_entity_poly.type
_entity_poly.pdbx_seq_one_letter_code
_entity_poly.pdbx_strand_id
1 'polypeptide(L)' 'GNLDQASHIDQVLFQMYMKHRMRTYQGCFHVNPDYAYWDGWAMMTKDLVETKKMAKTMRAIQKLEK' A
#
# COMPACT_ATOMS: atom_id res chain seq x y z
N GLY A 1 -7.34 -8.52 -14.43
CA GLY A 1 -7.55 -9.27 -13.18
C GLY A 1 -8.90 -8.89 -12.63
N ASN A 2 -9.72 -9.86 -12.23
CA ASN A 2 -11.02 -9.59 -11.64
C ASN A 2 -10.82 -8.98 -10.24
N LEU A 3 -11.25 -7.73 -10.05
CA LEU A 3 -11.15 -7.00 -8.77
C LEU A 3 -12.49 -6.98 -8.01
N ASP A 4 -13.54 -7.64 -8.53
CA ASP A 4 -14.88 -7.63 -7.93
C ASP A 4 -14.90 -8.28 -6.54
N GLN A 5 -13.90 -9.10 -6.23
CA GLN A 5 -13.70 -9.72 -4.91
C GLN A 5 -12.57 -9.08 -4.10
N ALA A 6 -11.92 -8.02 -4.61
CA ALA A 6 -10.78 -7.41 -3.93
C ALA A 6 -11.25 -6.64 -2.69
N SER A 7 -10.80 -7.11 -1.52
CA SER A 7 -11.05 -6.42 -0.26
C SER A 7 -10.35 -5.06 -0.24
N HIS A 8 -10.73 -4.18 0.70
CA HIS A 8 -10.08 -2.88 0.80
C HIS A 8 -8.56 -2.99 1.05
N ILE A 9 -8.13 -3.98 1.83
CA ILE A 9 -6.71 -4.24 2.07
C ILE A 9 -5.96 -4.66 0.80
N ASP A 10 -6.63 -5.37 -0.12
CA ASP A 10 -6.06 -5.75 -1.44
C ASP A 10 -5.90 -4.52 -2.34
N GLN A 11 -6.86 -3.60 -2.33
CA GLN A 11 -6.81 -2.37 -3.12
C GLN A 11 -5.66 -1.46 -2.66
N VAL A 12 -5.45 -1.33 -1.35
CA VAL A 12 -4.31 -0.57 -0.79
C VAL A 12 -2.99 -1.22 -1.17
N LEU A 13 -2.89 -2.56 -1.06
CA LEU A 13 -1.68 -3.28 -1.46
C LEU A 13 -1.39 -3.12 -2.97
N PHE A 14 -2.43 -3.19 -3.79
CA PHE A 14 -2.32 -2.99 -5.24
C PHE A 14 -1.83 -1.57 -5.58
N GLN A 15 -2.39 -0.54 -4.92
CA GLN A 15 -1.93 0.83 -5.10
C GLN A 15 -0.47 1.01 -4.66
N MET A 16 -0.10 0.48 -3.48
CA MET A 16 1.27 0.52 -2.99
C MET A 16 2.25 -0.05 -4.02
N TYR A 17 1.91 -1.21 -4.60
CA TYR A 17 2.77 -1.91 -5.53
C TYR A 17 2.80 -1.30 -6.94
N MET A 18 1.64 -0.99 -7.52
CA MET A 18 1.56 -0.55 -8.92
C MET A 18 1.89 0.94 -9.07
N LYS A 19 1.58 1.76 -8.07
CA LYS A 19 1.76 3.21 -8.14
C LYS A 19 3.00 3.66 -7.37
N HIS A 20 3.03 3.48 -6.05
CA HIS A 20 4.05 4.13 -5.22
C HIS A 20 5.43 3.48 -5.37
N ARG A 21 5.50 2.14 -5.47
CA ARG A 21 6.75 1.46 -5.82
C ARG A 21 7.26 1.86 -7.21
N MET A 22 6.36 1.98 -8.19
CA MET A 22 6.75 2.39 -9.54
C MET A 22 7.26 3.84 -9.58
N ARG A 23 6.64 4.75 -8.84
CA ARG A 23 7.14 6.13 -8.68
C ARG A 23 8.50 6.19 -8.02
N THR A 24 8.74 5.35 -7.02
CA THR A 24 10.08 5.24 -6.39
C THR A 24 11.12 4.79 -7.42
N TYR A 25 10.81 3.75 -8.20
CA TYR A 25 11.67 3.26 -9.26
C TYR A 25 11.95 4.34 -10.32
N GLN A 26 10.89 4.97 -10.85
CA GLN A 26 11.01 6.01 -11.87
C GLN A 26 11.73 7.25 -11.33
N GLY A 27 11.48 7.63 -10.08
CA GLY A 27 12.12 8.77 -9.41
C GLY A 27 13.63 8.55 -9.27
N CYS A 28 14.04 7.37 -8.81
CA CYS A 28 15.47 7.02 -8.76
C CYS A 28 16.10 6.96 -10.16
N PHE A 29 15.42 6.36 -11.14
CA PHE A 29 15.95 6.21 -12.49
C PHE A 29 16.13 7.55 -13.22
N HIS A 30 15.21 8.49 -13.03
CA HIS A 30 15.26 9.82 -13.67
C HIS A 30 15.82 10.92 -12.77
N VAL A 31 16.39 10.57 -11.61
CA VAL A 31 16.96 11.54 -10.65
C VAL A 31 15.94 12.61 -10.22
N ASN A 32 14.68 12.21 -10.03
CA ASN A 32 13.63 13.06 -9.47
C ASN A 32 13.45 12.74 -7.97
N PRO A 33 14.01 13.57 -7.06
CA PRO A 33 13.96 13.31 -5.62
C PRO A 33 12.54 13.40 -5.04
N ASP A 34 11.65 14.20 -5.64
CA ASP A 34 10.27 14.33 -5.20
C ASP A 34 9.47 13.04 -5.46
N TYR A 35 9.60 12.49 -6.67
CA TYR A 35 9.00 11.21 -7.05
C TYR A 35 9.59 10.03 -6.28
N ALA A 36 10.90 10.05 -6.03
CA ALA A 36 11.56 9.00 -5.26
C ALA A 36 11.09 9.00 -3.80
N TYR A 37 11.05 10.18 -3.17
CA TYR A 37 10.81 10.31 -1.74
C TYR A 37 9.33 10.51 -1.42
N TRP A 38 8.75 11.66 -1.78
CA TRP A 38 7.40 12.04 -1.36
C TRP A 38 6.33 11.19 -2.04
N ASP A 39 6.43 11.08 -3.35
CA ASP A 39 5.40 10.44 -4.18
C ASP A 39 5.53 8.91 -4.22
N GLY A 40 6.71 8.40 -3.83
CA GLY A 40 7.09 7.00 -3.82
C GLY A 40 7.24 6.44 -2.41
N TRP A 41 8.41 6.62 -1.80
CA TRP A 41 8.75 5.99 -0.51
C TRP A 41 7.82 6.38 0.65
N ALA A 42 7.51 7.66 0.80
CA ALA A 42 6.65 8.13 1.89
C ALA A 42 5.24 7.55 1.75
N MET A 43 4.70 7.49 0.51
CA MET A 43 3.41 6.87 0.23
C MET A 43 3.41 5.36 0.46
N MET A 44 4.47 4.63 0.08
CA MET A 44 4.59 3.20 0.41
C MET A 44 4.60 2.96 1.92
N THR A 45 5.31 3.81 2.68
CA THR A 45 5.38 3.69 4.13
C THR A 45 4.01 3.93 4.77
N LYS A 46 3.25 4.90 4.25
CA LYS A 46 1.87 5.16 4.68
C LYS A 46 0.96 3.96 4.40
N ASP A 47 1.00 3.41 3.19
CA ASP A 47 0.18 2.24 2.83
C ASP A 47 0.50 1.03 3.73
N LEU A 48 1.78 0.79 4.02
CA LEU A 48 2.19 -0.30 4.92
C LEU A 48 1.59 -0.18 6.32
N VAL A 49 1.54 1.04 6.88
CA VAL A 49 0.93 1.28 8.19
C VAL A 49 -0.58 1.00 8.13
N GLU A 50 -1.25 1.45 7.08
CA GLU A 50 -2.70 1.24 6.92
C GLU A 50 -3.03 -0.25 6.73
N THR A 51 -2.27 -0.96 5.89
CA THR A 51 -2.38 -2.42 5.72
C THR A 51 -2.19 -3.16 7.05
N LYS A 52 -1.19 -2.79 7.85
CA LYS A 52 -0.96 -3.40 9.17
C LYS A 52 -2.11 -3.12 10.13
N LYS A 53 -2.67 -1.91 10.11
CA LYS A 53 -3.81 -1.52 10.95
C LYS A 53 -5.05 -2.34 10.59
N MET A 54 -5.42 -2.40 9.31
CA MET A 54 -6.54 -3.22 8.82
C MET A 54 -6.35 -4.70 9.21
N ALA A 55 -5.17 -5.25 8.97
CA ALA A 55 -4.87 -6.64 9.30
C ALA A 55 -4.93 -6.92 10.83
N LYS A 56 -4.61 -5.94 11.68
CA LYS A 56 -4.79 -6.05 13.14
C LYS A 56 -6.28 -6.08 13.50
N THR A 57 -7.08 -5.17 12.92
CA THR A 57 -8.53 -5.09 13.15
C THR A 57 -9.24 -6.37 12.72
N MET A 58 -8.97 -6.88 11.52
CA MET A 58 -9.58 -8.12 11.00
C MET A 58 -9.32 -9.31 11.93
N ARG A 59 -8.07 -9.47 12.40
CA ARG A 59 -7.71 -10.53 13.35
C ARG A 59 -8.37 -10.36 14.72
N ALA A 60 -8.55 -9.11 15.17
CA ALA A 60 -9.24 -8.83 16.44
C ALA A 60 -10.74 -9.16 16.34
N ILE A 61 -11.41 -8.77 15.25
CA ILE A 61 -12.82 -9.09 14.99
C ILE A 61 -13.01 -10.61 14.97
N GLN A 62 -12.19 -11.34 14.21
CA GLN A 62 -12.24 -12.80 14.15
C GLN A 62 -12.09 -13.47 15.52
N LYS A 63 -11.36 -12.86 16.46
CA LYS A 63 -11.20 -13.38 17.83
C LYS A 63 -12.42 -13.10 18.70
N LEU A 64 -13.15 -12.00 18.45
CA LEU A 64 -14.37 -11.64 19.18
C LEU A 64 -15.60 -12.40 18.69
N GLU A 65 -15.62 -12.79 17.41
CA GLU A 65 -16.68 -13.60 16.80
C GLU A 65 -16.56 -15.10 17.13
N LYS A 66 -15.44 -15.51 17.74
CA LYS A 66 -15.21 -16.86 18.27
C LYS A 66 -15.53 -16.93 19.75
#